data_AF-A0A820QA35-F1
#
_entry.id   AF-A0A820QA35-F1
#
_cell.length_a   1.000
_cell.length_b   1.000
_cell.length_c   1.000
_cell.angle_alpha   90.00
_cell.angle_beta   90.00
_cell.angle_gamma   90.00
#
_symmetry.space_group_name_H-M   'P 1'
#
loop_
_entity.id
_entity.type
_entity.pdbx_description
1 polymer ?
#
loop_
_entity_poly.entity_id
_entity_poly.type
_entity_poly.pdbx_seq_one_letter_code
_entity_poly.pdbx_strand_id
1 'polypeptide(L)' 'MATQNDQEHHTLQLNYSSETLTKGLNCEFQKGDIVCASHQKSGTTWCQQIVHQLRSKGDMNFTDINKVVPFIDSAFDLG' A
#
# COMPACT_ATOMS: atom_id res chain seq x y z
N MET A 1 -12.62 -23.50 -28.94
CA MET A 1 -11.65 -22.41 -29.21
C MET A 1 -11.80 -21.46 -28.04
N ALA A 2 -11.02 -21.69 -26.98
CA ALA A 2 -11.14 -20.96 -25.72
C ALA A 2 -10.73 -19.50 -25.98
N THR A 3 -11.71 -18.61 -25.94
CA THR A 3 -11.47 -17.17 -25.96
C THR A 3 -10.79 -16.80 -24.64
N GLN A 4 -9.64 -16.17 -24.79
CA GLN A 4 -8.74 -15.49 -23.84
C GLN A 4 -9.42 -14.69 -22.69
N ASN A 5 -10.33 -15.29 -21.92
CA ASN A 5 -11.03 -14.67 -20.78
C ASN A 5 -10.64 -15.33 -19.44
N ASP A 6 -9.64 -16.22 -19.42
CA ASP A 6 -9.26 -17.04 -18.26
C ASP A 6 -8.08 -16.49 -17.43
N GLN A 7 -7.89 -15.17 -17.42
CA GLN A 7 -7.03 -14.49 -16.42
C GLN A 7 -7.69 -13.21 -15.91
N GLU A 8 -9.02 -13.22 -15.77
CA GLU A 8 -9.74 -12.23 -14.97
C GLU A 8 -9.14 -12.24 -13.56
N HIS A 9 -8.45 -11.15 -13.25
CA HIS A 9 -7.92 -10.83 -11.93
C HIS A 9 -8.87 -11.36 -10.87
N HIS A 10 -8.37 -12.20 -9.95
CA HIS A 10 -9.07 -12.50 -8.71
C HIS A 10 -9.02 -11.22 -7.88
N THR A 11 -9.76 -10.21 -8.31
CA THR A 11 -9.82 -8.89 -7.71
C THR A 11 -10.47 -9.11 -6.37
N LEU A 12 -9.64 -9.08 -5.32
CA LEU A 12 -10.12 -8.87 -3.97
C LEU A 12 -11.16 -7.75 -4.05
N GLN A 13 -12.37 -8.01 -3.56
CA GLN A 13 -13.47 -7.04 -3.49
C GLN A 13 -13.08 -5.90 -2.54
N LEU A 14 -12.10 -5.10 -2.94
CA LEU A 14 -11.76 -3.86 -2.30
C LEU A 14 -12.69 -2.83 -2.92
N ASN A 15 -13.60 -2.30 -2.11
CA ASN A 15 -14.54 -1.24 -2.48
C ASN A 15 -13.81 0.10 -2.68
N TYR A 16 -12.70 0.11 -3.43
CA TYR A 16 -11.97 1.33 -3.80
C TYR A 16 -12.46 1.84 -5.14
N SER A 17 -12.40 3.15 -5.31
CA SER A 17 -12.76 3.77 -6.58
C SER A 17 -11.81 3.31 -7.69
N SER A 18 -12.29 3.23 -8.93
CA SER A 18 -11.42 2.94 -10.08
C SER A 18 -10.30 3.98 -10.24
N GLU A 19 -10.52 5.20 -9.74
CA GLU A 19 -9.53 6.27 -9.71
C GLU A 19 -8.37 5.93 -8.75
N THR A 20 -8.66 5.44 -7.55
CA THR A 20 -7.66 4.99 -6.58
C THR A 20 -6.78 3.88 -7.14
N LEU A 21 -7.38 2.88 -7.78
CA LEU A 21 -6.63 1.80 -8.42
C LEU A 21 -5.70 2.33 -9.51
N THR A 22 -6.19 3.23 -10.35
CA THR A 22 -5.39 3.84 -11.42
C THR A 22 -4.22 4.63 -10.84
N LYS A 23 -4.43 5.40 -9.77
CA LYS A 23 -3.37 6.18 -9.11
C LYS A 23 -2.35 5.30 -8.40
N GLY A 24 -2.80 4.24 -7.72
CA GLY A 24 -1.92 3.28 -7.08
C GLY A 24 -1.03 2.54 -8.09
N LEU A 25 -1.60 2.13 -9.22
CA LEU A 25 -0.87 1.44 -10.30
C LEU A 25 0.14 2.35 -11.02
N ASN A 26 -0.16 3.65 -11.13
CA ASN A 26 0.73 4.64 -11.73
C ASN A 26 1.64 5.33 -10.68
N CYS A 27 1.79 4.76 -9.49
CA CYS A 27 2.69 5.29 -8.47
C CYS A 27 4.15 5.20 -8.97
N GLU A 28 4.80 6.35 -9.12
CA GLU A 28 6.22 6.45 -9.45
C GLU A 28 7.07 6.56 -8.18
N PHE A 29 7.96 5.59 -7.97
CA PHE A 29 8.87 5.61 -6.84
C PHE A 29 10.08 6.50 -7.09
N GLN A 30 10.48 7.24 -6.06
CA GLN A 30 11.68 8.05 -6.03
C GLN A 30 12.82 7.33 -5.33
N LYS A 31 14.05 7.79 -5.59
CA LYS A 31 15.24 7.27 -4.91
C LYS A 31 15.13 7.53 -3.40
N GLY A 32 15.12 6.46 -2.61
CA GLY A 32 15.02 6.51 -1.15
C GLY A 32 13.65 6.10 -0.61
N ASP A 33 12.68 5.84 -1.48
CA ASP A 33 11.40 5.26 -1.07
C ASP A 33 11.59 3.82 -0.58
N ILE A 34 10.77 3.43 0.39
CA ILE A 34 10.79 2.12 1.03
C ILE A 34 9.41 1.50 0.91
N VAL A 35 9.33 0.30 0.35
CA VAL A 35 8.07 -0.44 0.16
C VAL A 35 8.01 -1.62 1.13
N CYS A 36 6.96 -1.64 1.96
CA CYS A 36 6.63 -2.77 2.81
C CYS A 36 5.57 -3.65 2.12
N ALA A 37 6.01 -4.69 1.41
CA ALA A 37 5.13 -5.62 0.71
C ALA A 37 4.98 -6.93 1.48
N SER A 38 3.78 -7.20 1.99
CA SER A 38 3.45 -8.46 2.64
C SER A 38 1.99 -8.83 2.39
N HIS A 39 1.69 -10.14 2.42
CA HIS A 39 0.30 -10.57 2.40
C HIS A 39 -0.46 -10.03 3.62
N GLN A 40 -1.77 -9.85 3.47
CA GLN A 40 -2.62 -9.38 4.56
C GLN A 40 -2.45 -10.27 5.80
N LYS A 41 -2.36 -9.63 6.96
CA LYS A 41 -2.18 -10.25 8.29
C LYS A 41 -0.83 -10.95 8.52
N SER A 42 0.14 -10.86 7.61
CA SER A 42 1.51 -11.34 7.82
C SER A 42 2.41 -10.38 8.61
N GLY A 43 1.84 -9.43 9.36
CA GLY A 43 2.59 -8.49 10.19
C GLY A 43 2.97 -7.16 9.53
N THR A 44 2.25 -6.71 8.50
CA THR A 44 2.51 -5.44 7.80
C THR A 44 2.68 -4.27 8.76
N THR A 45 1.77 -4.10 9.72
CA THR A 45 1.80 -3.01 10.71
C THR A 45 3.07 -3.01 11.56
N TRP A 46 3.55 -4.19 11.95
CA TRP A 46 4.76 -4.31 12.76
C TRP A 46 6.01 -3.96 11.95
N CYS A 47 6.07 -4.44 10.71
CA CYS A 47 7.13 -4.10 9.77
C CYS A 47 7.18 -2.58 9.49
N GLN A 48 6.02 -1.98 9.20
CA GLN A 48 5.88 -0.53 8.97
C GLN A 48 6.38 0.28 10.17
N GLN A 49 6.07 -0.14 11.40
CA GLN A 49 6.56 0.53 12.61
C GLN A 49 8.08 0.49 12.73
N ILE A 50 8.70 -0.68 12.57
CA ILE A 50 10.16 -0.82 12.64
C ILE A 50 10.84 0.04 11.57
N VAL A 51 10.36 -0.03 10.33
CA VAL A 51 10.92 0.72 9.21
C VAL A 51 10.76 2.23 9.42
N HIS A 52 9.60 2.69 9.91
CA HIS A 52 9.37 4.10 10.18
C HIS A 52 10.35 4.62 11.23
N GLN A 53 10.54 3.91 12.35
CA GLN A 53 11.50 4.31 13.39
C GLN A 53 12.93 4.42 12.85
N LEU A 54 13.37 3.46 12.02
CA LEU A 54 14.70 3.49 11.42
C LEU A 54 14.88 4.66 10.45
N ARG A 55 13.88 4.96 9.61
CA ARG A 55 13.96 6.06 8.63
C ARG A 55 13.86 7.44 9.28
N SER A 56 13.07 7.58 10.34
CA SER A 56 12.79 8.86 11.01
C SER A 56 13.74 9.16 12.17
N LYS A 57 14.71 8.27 12.45
CA LYS A 57 15.61 8.34 13.62
C LYS A 57 14.86 8.32 14.96
N GLY A 58 13.78 7.54 15.03
CA GLY A 58 13.02 7.31 16.24
C GLY A 58 11.87 8.29 16.47
N ASP A 59 11.36 8.96 15.42
CA ASP A 59 10.21 9.86 15.56
C ASP A 59 8.93 9.06 15.86
N MET A 60 8.27 9.40 16.96
CA MET A 60 7.01 8.81 17.44
C MET A 60 5.88 9.83 17.50
N ASN A 61 6.03 11.01 16.89
CA ASN A 61 5.04 12.08 16.93
C ASN A 61 3.90 11.86 15.90
N PHE A 62 3.18 10.75 16.01
CA PHE A 62 2.01 10.44 15.20
C PHE A 62 1.00 9.62 16.00
N THR A 63 -0.27 9.72 15.64
CA THR A 63 -1.37 9.02 16.35
C THR A 63 -1.51 7.56 15.92
N ASP A 64 -1.25 7.26 14.65
CA ASP A 64 -1.34 5.92 14.07
C ASP A 64 -0.36 5.79 12.90
N ILE A 65 0.20 4.59 12.69
CA ILE A 65 1.17 4.34 11.61
C ILE A 65 0.60 4.64 10.22
N ASN A 66 -0.71 4.49 10.04
CA ASN A 66 -1.44 4.77 8.81
C ASN A 66 -1.40 6.26 8.42
N LYS A 67 -1.02 7.16 9.35
CA LYS A 67 -0.85 8.60 9.08
C LYS A 67 0.53 8.95 8.51
N VAL A 68 1.51 8.07 8.66
CA VAL A 68 2.90 8.33 8.27
C VAL A 68 3.47 7.30 7.28
N VAL A 69 2.69 6.25 7.00
CA VAL A 69 2.98 5.22 5.99
C VAL A 69 1.71 5.00 5.14
N PRO A 70 1.67 5.51 3.89
CA PRO A 70 0.52 5.35 3.01
C PRO A 70 0.42 3.92 2.44
N PHE A 71 -0.81 3.46 2.20
CA PHE A 71 -1.09 2.21 1.50
C PHE A 71 -1.37 2.51 0.03
N ILE A 72 -0.49 2.08 -0.88
CA ILE A 72 -0.53 2.46 -2.31
C ILE A 72 -1.88 2.18 -2.98
N ASP A 73 -2.55 1.12 -2.55
CA ASP A 73 -3.84 0.64 -3.05
C ASP A 73 -5.06 1.41 -2.52
N SER A 74 -4.89 2.26 -1.49
CA SER A 74 -6.01 2.98 -0.85
C SER A 74 -5.70 4.42 -0.43
N ALA A 75 -4.44 4.87 -0.58
CA ALA A 75 -3.97 6.18 -0.12
C ALA A 75 -4.74 7.34 -0.73
N PHE A 76 -5.18 7.21 -1.99
CA PHE A 76 -5.93 8.28 -2.64
C PHE A 76 -7.29 8.55 -1.97
N ASP A 77 -8.01 7.51 -1.55
CA ASP A 77 -9.32 7.65 -0.89
C ASP A 77 -9.19 8.03 0.60
N LEU A 78 -8.05 7.72 1.24
CA LEU A 78 -7.84 7.92 2.68
C LEU A 78 -7.32 9.32 3.06
N GLY A 79 -6.83 10.08 2.08
CA GLY A 79 -6.26 11.43 2.26
C GLY A 79 -4.97 11.45 3.09
#